data_AF-A0A2P5CD99-F1
#
_entry.id   AF-A0A2P5CD99-F1
#
_cell.length_a   1.000
_cell.length_b   1.000
_cell.length_c   1.000
_cell.angle_alpha   90.00
_cell.angle_beta   90.00
_cell.angle_gamma   90.00
#
_symmetry.space_group_name_H-M   'P 1'
#
loop_
_entity.id
_entity.type
_entity.pdbx_description
1 polymer ?
#
loop_
_entity_poly.entity_id
_entity_poly.type
_entity_poly.pdbx_seq_one_letter_code
_entity_poly.pdbx_strand_id
1 'polypeptide(L)'
;MPLRRRIPRQEPMAETPPPQQQAPDILADLYNALRALSGLRMERNLKARQASFFKEFMKLNPPSFDGRPDPTSTERWLRDVKRTFTSISTPAEF
;
A
#
# COMPACT_ATOMS: atom_id res chain seq x y z
N MET A 1 60.26 -11.79 -59.86
CA MET A 1 60.43 -12.97 -58.98
C MET A 1 61.41 -12.56 -57.88
N PRO A 2 61.09 -12.66 -56.56
CA PRO A 2 60.68 -13.89 -55.86
C PRO A 2 59.49 -13.76 -54.88
N LEU A 3 59.01 -14.92 -54.40
CA LEU A 3 57.93 -15.17 -53.42
C LEU A 3 58.41 -15.06 -51.94
N ARG A 4 57.51 -14.68 -51.01
CA ARG A 4 56.87 -15.59 -50.00
C ARG A 4 56.20 -14.85 -48.81
N ARG A 5 54.88 -15.09 -48.71
CA ARG A 5 53.95 -15.20 -47.55
C ARG A 5 54.48 -14.92 -46.13
N ARG A 6 53.67 -14.19 -45.34
CA ARG A 6 53.00 -14.69 -44.10
C ARG A 6 51.69 -13.93 -43.86
N ILE A 7 50.58 -14.65 -43.65
CA ILE A 7 49.36 -14.15 -43.00
C ILE A 7 49.31 -14.84 -41.62
N PRO A 8 49.02 -14.10 -40.54
CA PRO A 8 48.22 -14.65 -39.46
C PRO A 8 46.92 -13.85 -39.31
N ARG A 9 45.83 -14.61 -39.45
CA ARG A 9 44.45 -14.30 -39.11
C ARG A 9 44.32 -13.76 -37.68
N GLN A 10 43.68 -12.60 -37.51
CA GLN A 10 43.00 -12.20 -36.28
C GLN A 10 41.69 -11.54 -36.70
N GLU A 11 40.59 -12.23 -36.39
CA GLU A 11 39.20 -11.79 -36.56
C GLU A 11 38.95 -10.47 -35.81
N PRO A 12 37.94 -9.67 -36.23
CA PRO A 12 37.57 -8.48 -35.49
C PRO A 12 37.20 -8.89 -34.08
N MET A 13 37.97 -8.44 -33.09
CA MET A 13 37.53 -8.43 -31.70
C MET A 13 36.28 -7.55 -31.66
N ALA A 14 35.13 -8.20 -31.83
CA ALA A 14 33.91 -7.74 -31.18
C ALA A 14 34.24 -7.75 -29.69
N GLU A 15 34.64 -6.60 -29.17
CA GLU A 15 34.42 -6.29 -27.76
C GLU A 15 32.90 -6.31 -27.57
N THR A 16 32.34 -7.49 -27.38
CA THR A 16 31.09 -7.62 -26.66
C THR A 16 31.34 -7.07 -25.26
N PRO A 17 30.64 -6.00 -24.83
CA PRO A 17 30.66 -5.63 -23.42
C PRO A 17 30.16 -6.83 -22.61
N PRO A 18 30.66 -7.03 -21.37
CA PRO A 18 30.25 -8.17 -20.55
C PRO A 18 28.72 -8.14 -20.35
N PRO A 19 28.01 -9.27 -20.51
CA PRO A 19 26.59 -9.35 -20.21
C PRO A 19 26.40 -9.47 -18.70
N GLN A 20 26.69 -8.41 -17.98
CA GLN A 20 26.40 -8.30 -16.55
C GLN A 20 25.94 -6.86 -16.34
N GLN A 21 24.63 -6.59 -16.32
CA GLN A 21 23.96 -6.24 -15.06
C GLN A 21 22.43 -6.04 -15.22
N GLN A 22 21.76 -6.61 -16.22
CA GLN A 22 20.29 -6.38 -16.38
C GLN A 22 19.40 -7.25 -15.48
N ALA A 23 19.93 -8.33 -14.90
CA ALA A 23 19.15 -9.26 -14.06
C ALA A 23 18.78 -8.74 -12.64
N PRO A 24 19.60 -7.93 -11.93
CA PRO A 24 19.25 -7.38 -10.62
C PRO A 24 18.07 -6.40 -10.69
N ASP A 25 17.99 -5.58 -11.74
CA ASP A 25 16.94 -4.55 -11.86
C ASP A 25 15.55 -5.16 -12.00
N ILE A 26 15.38 -6.20 -12.82
CA ILE A 26 14.05 -6.81 -13.05
C ILE A 26 13.51 -7.45 -11.75
N LEU A 27 14.37 -8.10 -10.96
CA LEU A 27 13.96 -8.72 -9.69
C LEU A 27 13.68 -7.66 -8.62
N ALA A 28 14.46 -6.59 -8.57
CA ALA A 28 14.23 -5.46 -7.68
C ALA A 28 12.92 -4.74 -8.02
N ASP A 29 12.66 -4.51 -9.30
CA ASP A 29 11.43 -3.89 -9.81
C ASP A 29 10.20 -4.76 -9.50
N LEU A 30 10.30 -6.08 -9.71
CA LEU A 30 9.22 -7.00 -9.36
C LEU A 30 8.94 -6.98 -7.85
N TYR A 31 9.98 -6.99 -7.01
CA TYR A 31 9.82 -6.92 -5.56
C TYR A 31 9.15 -5.60 -5.13
N ASN A 32 9.59 -4.48 -5.69
CA ASN A 32 9.02 -3.15 -5.44
C ASN A 32 7.54 -3.09 -5.87
N ALA A 33 7.21 -3.65 -7.03
CA ALA A 33 5.83 -3.73 -7.51
C ALA A 33 4.94 -4.57 -6.57
N LEU A 34 5.42 -5.73 -6.12
CA LEU A 34 4.68 -6.57 -5.16
C LEU A 34 4.51 -5.90 -3.79
N ARG A 35 5.52 -5.17 -3.31
CA ARG A 35 5.44 -4.36 -2.09
C ARG A 35 4.40 -3.24 -2.24
N ALA A 36 4.40 -2.53 -3.36
CA ALA A 36 3.42 -1.47 -3.64
C ALA A 36 1.99 -2.01 -3.72
N LEU A 37 1.78 -3.13 -4.41
CA LEU A 37 0.47 -3.81 -4.47
C LEU A 37 -0.01 -4.28 -3.10
N SER A 38 0.90 -4.80 -2.28
CA SER A 38 0.59 -5.19 -0.90
C SER A 38 0.17 -3.99 -0.06
N GLY A 39 0.89 -2.86 -0.17
CA GLY A 39 0.53 -1.60 0.47
C GLY A 39 -0.86 -1.10 0.05
N LEU A 40 -1.14 -1.07 -1.26
CA LEU A 40 -2.45 -0.69 -1.80
C LEU A 40 -3.58 -1.61 -1.31
N ARG A 41 -3.33 -2.91 -1.22
CA ARG A 41 -4.30 -3.89 -0.71
C ARG A 41 -4.60 -3.65 0.76
N MET A 42 -3.58 -3.39 1.57
CA MET A 42 -3.76 -3.06 2.99
C MET A 42 -4.52 -1.75 3.18
N GLU A 43 -4.19 -0.71 2.40
CA GLU A 43 -4.90 0.56 2.42
C GLU A 43 -6.38 0.39 2.02
N ARG A 44 -6.66 -0.36 0.95
CA ARG A 44 -8.02 -0.66 0.51
C ARG A 44 -8.79 -1.46 1.57
N ASN A 45 -8.14 -2.41 2.23
CA ASN A 45 -8.74 -3.17 3.32
C ASN A 45 -9.08 -2.27 4.52
N LEU A 46 -8.18 -1.35 4.87
CA LEU A 46 -8.39 -0.39 5.95
C LEU A 46 -9.54 0.58 5.64
N LYS A 47 -9.60 1.11 4.40
CA LYS A 47 -10.72 1.94 3.93
C LYS A 47 -12.05 1.18 3.94
N ALA A 48 -12.06 -0.06 3.46
CA ALA A 48 -13.27 -0.89 3.48
C ALA A 48 -13.73 -1.18 4.92
N ARG A 49 -12.79 -1.45 5.83
CA ARG A 49 -13.07 -1.65 7.25
C ARG A 49 -13.63 -0.39 7.90
N GLN A 50 -13.04 0.77 7.64
CA GLN A 50 -13.55 2.06 8.13
C GLN A 50 -14.96 2.35 7.60
N ALA A 51 -15.21 2.13 6.31
CA ALA A 51 -16.53 2.31 5.72
C ALA A 51 -17.58 1.37 6.36
N SER A 52 -17.20 0.12 6.65
CA SER A 52 -18.06 -0.83 7.37
C SER A 52 -18.39 -0.33 8.78
N PHE A 53 -17.38 0.10 9.54
CA PHE A 53 -17.60 0.65 10.89
C PHE A 53 -18.49 1.90 10.86
N PHE A 54 -18.27 2.79 9.90
CA PHE A 54 -19.10 3.97 9.74
C PHE A 54 -20.55 3.59 9.43
N LYS A 55 -20.78 2.60 8.57
CA LYS A 55 -22.13 2.11 8.27
C LYS A 55 -22.82 1.55 9.51
N GLU A 56 -22.14 0.74 10.31
CA GLU A 56 -22.71 0.22 11.57
C GLU A 56 -22.98 1.34 12.57
N PHE A 57 -22.09 2.35 12.66
CA PHE A 57 -22.31 3.53 13.48
C PHE A 57 -23.56 4.31 13.06
N MET A 58 -23.74 4.55 11.77
CA MET A 58 -24.91 5.27 11.26
C MET A 58 -26.22 4.50 11.48
N LYS A 59 -26.21 3.16 11.45
CA LYS A 59 -27.41 2.35 11.76
C LYS A 59 -27.91 2.56 13.19
N LEU A 60 -27.01 2.88 14.13
CA LEU A 60 -27.37 3.15 15.51
C LEU A 60 -27.92 4.57 15.73
N ASN A 61 -28.09 5.36 14.66
CA ASN A 61 -28.61 6.73 14.72
C ASN A 61 -27.91 7.56 15.81
N PRO A 62 -26.61 7.86 15.63
CA PRO A 62 -25.84 8.58 16.63
C PRO A 62 -26.47 9.95 16.92
N PRO A 63 -26.35 10.45 18.16
CA PRO A 63 -26.92 11.74 18.51
C PRO A 63 -26.24 12.86 17.71
N SER A 64 -27.05 13.81 17.24
CA SER A 64 -26.54 15.02 16.57
C SER A 64 -26.04 16.03 17.60
N PHE A 65 -24.96 16.75 17.28
CA PHE A 65 -24.53 17.89 18.07
C PHE A 65 -25.26 19.14 17.58
N ASP A 66 -25.77 19.95 18.50
CA ASP A 66 -26.50 21.17 18.18
C ASP A 66 -25.60 22.41 18.07
N GLY A 67 -24.30 22.27 18.34
CA GLY A 67 -23.30 23.33 18.20
C GLY A 67 -23.40 24.42 19.27
N ARG A 68 -24.22 24.24 20.31
CA ARG A 68 -24.41 25.26 21.34
C ARG A 68 -23.18 25.34 22.25
N PRO A 69 -22.82 26.54 22.74
CA PRO A 69 -21.67 26.73 23.64
C PRO A 69 -21.95 26.25 25.08
N ASP A 70 -22.97 25.41 25.29
CA ASP A 70 -23.29 24.87 26.61
C ASP A 70 -22.39 23.67 26.92
N PRO A 71 -21.51 23.77 27.93
CA PRO A 71 -20.57 22.69 28.24
C PRO A 71 -21.28 21.42 28.69
N THR A 72 -22.39 21.53 29.43
CA THR A 72 -23.15 20.37 29.92
C THR A 72 -23.80 19.59 28.78
N SER A 73 -24.38 20.29 27.80
CA SER A 73 -24.95 19.66 26.60
C SER A 73 -23.86 19.00 25.74
N THR A 74 -22.68 19.62 25.64
CA THR A 74 -21.52 19.04 24.95
C THR A 74 -21.04 17.76 25.64
N GLU A 75 -20.90 17.78 26.96
CA GLU A 75 -20.50 16.59 27.74
C GLU A 75 -21.50 15.45 27.62
N ARG A 76 -22.80 15.77 27.65
CA ARG A 76 -23.87 14.78 27.46
C ARG A 76 -23.78 14.16 26.06
N TRP A 77 -23.67 15.00 25.03
CA TRP A 77 -23.52 14.53 23.65
C TRP A 77 -22.28 13.62 23.48
N LEU A 78 -21.13 14.01 24.01
CA LEU A 78 -19.91 13.20 23.97
C LEU A 78 -20.08 11.83 24.64
N ARG A 79 -20.76 11.80 25.80
CA ARG A 79 -21.06 10.55 26.53
C ARG A 79 -21.93 9.62 25.69
N ASP A 80 -22.95 10.17 25.04
CA ASP A 80 -23.88 9.39 24.23
C ASP A 80 -23.19 8.86 22.96
N VAL A 81 -22.39 9.69 22.28
CA VAL A 81 -21.55 9.25 21.15
C VAL A 81 -20.59 8.13 21.56
N LYS A 82 -19.93 8.26 22.72
CA LYS A 82 -19.02 7.23 23.24
C LYS A 82 -19.75 5.90 23.48
N ARG A 83 -20.96 5.95 24.05
CA ARG A 83 -21.79 4.76 24.25
C ARG A 83 -22.10 4.06 22.93
N THR A 84 -22.45 4.81 21.89
CA THR A 84 -22.68 4.27 20.54
C THR A 84 -21.44 3.59 19.99
N PHE A 85 -20.24 4.20 20.12
CA PHE A 85 -18.99 3.55 19.71
C PHE A 85 -18.70 2.24 20.45
N THR A 86 -18.90 2.21 21.78
CA THR A 86 -18.71 0.99 22.58
C THR A 86 -19.60 -0.16 22.13
N SER A 87 -20.84 0.13 21.71
CA SER A 87 -21.77 -0.90 21.22
C SER A 87 -21.38 -1.53 19.89
N ILE A 88 -20.57 -0.85 19.07
CA ILE A 88 -20.06 -1.37 17.78
C ILE A 88 -18.70 -2.05 17.96
N SER A 89 -17.95 -1.63 18.98
CA SER A 89 -16.59 -2.10 19.25
C SER A 89 -16.55 -3.36 20.11
N THR A 90 -17.70 -3.82 20.60
CA THR A 90 -17.83 -5.11 21.27
C THR A 90 -17.87 -6.20 20.19
N PRO A 91 -16.82 -7.02 20.02
CA PRO A 91 -17.00 -8.25 19.26
C PRO A 91 -18.08 -9.05 19.98
N ALA A 92 -19.05 -9.60 19.24
CA ALA A 92 -19.88 -10.65 19.77
C ALA A 92 -18.95 -11.82 20.10
N GLU A 93 -18.51 -11.94 21.35
CA GLU A 93 -18.07 -13.22 21.87
C GLU A 93 -19.31 -14.09 21.88
N PHE A 94 -19.44 -15.03 20.94
CA PHE A 94 -20.05 -16.37 21.06
C PHE A 94 -19.91 -17.09 19.71
#